data_AF-A0A5S5CAD1-F1
#
_entry.id   AF-A0A5S5CAD1-F1
#
_cell.length_a   1.000
_cell.length_b   1.000
_cell.length_c   1.000
_cell.angle_alpha   90.00
_cell.angle_beta   90.00
_cell.angle_gamma   90.00
#
_symmetry.space_group_name_H-M   'P 1'
#
loop_
_entity.id
_entity.type
_entity.pdbx_description
1 polymer ?
#
loop_
_entity_poly.entity_id
_entity_poly.type
_entity_poly.pdbx_seq_one_letter_code
_entity_poly.pdbx_strand_id
1 'polypeptide(L)'
;MREGRHGHHHGGHGHRGHGEGKGGRGHGEHRHMKSAQTFRRGRAVAFLDKLQLRRATLSQQLQQPEFEAIKTVISGELKAVDAIIQEFIHTFELHEGQDEAEGEAIEAVFESEANEDGDANHEDHSIPPND
;
A
#
# COMPACT_ATOMS: atom_id res chain seq x y z
N MET A 1 -45.25 -58.68 42.44
CA MET A 1 -44.92 -58.93 41.01
C MET A 1 -44.45 -57.60 40.41
N ARG A 2 -43.18 -57.58 39.95
CA ARG A 2 -42.49 -56.68 38.98
C ARG A 2 -42.82 -55.18 38.94
N GLU A 3 -41.86 -54.30 39.29
CA GLU A 3 -40.84 -53.71 38.39
C GLU A 3 -41.48 -52.92 37.23
N GLY A 4 -41.20 -51.65 36.96
CA GLY A 4 -40.00 -50.87 37.22
C GLY A 4 -39.74 -50.02 35.96
N ARG A 5 -40.04 -48.73 36.03
CA ARG A 5 -39.79 -47.72 34.98
C ARG A 5 -38.29 -47.58 34.75
N HIS A 6 -37.81 -47.76 33.52
CA HIS A 6 -36.45 -47.41 33.09
C HIS A 6 -36.50 -46.30 32.04
N GLY A 7 -36.34 -45.05 32.48
CA GLY A 7 -35.96 -43.93 31.62
C GLY A 7 -34.45 -43.79 31.63
N HIS A 8 -33.81 -43.85 30.47
CA HIS A 8 -32.37 -43.69 30.34
C HIS A 8 -32.01 -42.20 30.40
N HIS A 9 -31.33 -41.79 31.48
CA HIS A 9 -30.63 -40.52 31.58
C HIS A 9 -29.13 -40.83 31.63
N HIS A 10 -28.45 -40.66 30.51
CA HIS A 10 -26.99 -40.66 30.48
C HIS A 10 -26.48 -39.31 30.98
N GLY A 11 -26.27 -39.23 32.28
CA GLY A 11 -25.52 -38.16 32.93
C GLY A 11 -24.06 -38.58 33.15
N GLY A 12 -23.15 -37.66 32.79
CA GLY A 12 -21.92 -37.36 33.55
C GLY A 12 -20.85 -38.44 33.67
N HIS A 13 -19.91 -38.47 32.72
CA HIS A 13 -18.59 -39.06 32.96
C HIS A 13 -17.63 -37.97 33.43
N GLY A 14 -17.46 -37.86 34.74
CA GLY A 14 -16.45 -37.02 35.36
C GLY A 14 -15.10 -37.73 35.40
N HIS A 15 -14.10 -37.18 34.70
CA HIS A 15 -12.70 -37.51 34.93
C HIS A 15 -12.03 -36.35 35.70
N ARG A 16 -11.75 -36.60 36.97
CA ARG A 16 -10.74 -35.89 37.78
C ARG A 16 -9.48 -36.75 37.77
N GLY A 17 -8.32 -36.13 37.51
CA GLY A 17 -7.04 -36.69 37.94
C GLY A 17 -5.83 -36.21 37.15
N HIS A 18 -5.01 -35.41 37.82
CA HIS A 18 -3.55 -35.24 37.67
C HIS A 18 -2.97 -34.36 36.55
N GLY A 19 -2.43 -33.21 36.99
CA GLY A 19 -1.56 -32.35 36.19
C GLY A 19 -1.00 -31.17 37.00
N GLU A 20 -0.45 -31.40 38.20
CA GLU A 20 0.39 -30.42 38.88
C GLU A 20 1.75 -30.35 38.17
N GLY A 21 1.82 -29.49 37.15
CA GLY A 21 3.04 -29.07 36.48
C GLY A 21 3.19 -27.56 36.59
N LYS A 22 3.71 -27.10 37.73
CA LYS A 22 4.33 -25.77 37.82
C LYS A 22 5.62 -25.79 37.01
N GLY A 23 5.67 -25.02 35.92
CA GLY A 23 6.93 -24.64 35.28
C GLY A 23 6.84 -24.58 33.76
N GLY A 24 6.91 -23.37 33.20
CA GLY A 24 7.23 -23.21 31.79
C GLY A 24 6.50 -22.09 31.06
N ARG A 25 6.74 -20.85 31.50
CA ARG A 25 6.98 -19.67 30.64
C ARG A 25 6.26 -19.68 29.28
N GLY A 26 5.17 -18.92 29.19
CA GLY A 26 4.61 -18.48 27.93
C GLY A 26 5.69 -17.86 27.04
N HIS A 27 5.96 -18.49 25.89
CA HIS A 27 6.82 -17.96 24.84
C HIS A 27 6.61 -18.71 23.51
N GLY A 28 5.34 -18.86 23.10
CA GLY A 28 4.97 -19.50 21.83
C GLY A 28 4.29 -18.58 20.81
N GLU A 29 3.64 -17.52 21.26
CA GLU A 29 2.65 -16.79 20.44
C GLU A 29 3.29 -15.78 19.47
N HIS A 30 4.46 -15.24 19.80
CA HIS A 30 5.10 -14.19 18.99
C HIS A 30 5.77 -14.65 17.70
N ARG A 31 6.01 -15.96 17.50
CA ARG A 31 6.67 -16.47 16.27
C ARG A 31 5.68 -16.67 15.12
N HIS A 32 4.45 -17.08 15.40
CA HIS A 32 3.40 -17.21 14.38
C HIS A 32 2.87 -15.87 13.88
N MET A 33 2.88 -14.86 14.75
CA MET A 33 2.37 -13.52 14.43
C MET A 33 3.26 -12.82 13.39
N LYS A 34 4.60 -12.95 13.52
CA LYS A 34 5.56 -12.36 12.58
C LYS A 34 5.56 -13.02 11.20
N SER A 35 5.44 -14.35 11.13
CA SER A 35 5.38 -15.06 9.85
C SER A 35 4.05 -14.83 9.11
N ALA A 36 2.94 -14.68 9.85
CA ALA A 36 1.67 -14.27 9.26
C ALA A 36 1.72 -12.83 8.71
N GLN A 37 2.44 -11.93 9.37
CA GLN A 37 2.63 -10.54 8.94
C GLN A 37 3.45 -10.45 7.64
N THR A 38 4.55 -11.22 7.50
CA THR A 38 5.35 -11.23 6.27
C THR A 38 4.62 -11.85 5.08
N PHE A 39 3.78 -12.87 5.31
CA PHE A 39 2.94 -13.42 4.25
C PHE A 39 1.90 -12.42 3.76
N ARG A 40 1.24 -11.69 4.68
CA ARG A 40 0.27 -10.64 4.33
C ARG A 40 0.93 -9.51 3.55
N ARG A 41 2.10 -9.04 4.00
CA ARG A 41 2.88 -8.02 3.27
C ARG A 41 3.29 -8.51 1.88
N GLY A 42 3.82 -9.72 1.76
CA GLY A 42 4.22 -10.28 0.46
C GLY A 42 3.05 -10.43 -0.51
N ARG A 43 1.86 -10.80 -0.01
CA ARG A 43 0.63 -10.85 -0.82
C ARG A 43 0.13 -9.46 -1.22
N ALA A 44 0.27 -8.46 -0.34
CA ALA A 44 -0.09 -7.09 -0.64
C ALA A 44 0.82 -6.50 -1.74
N VAL A 45 2.13 -6.68 -1.64
CA VAL A 45 3.08 -6.26 -2.69
C VAL A 45 2.76 -6.92 -4.03
N ALA A 46 2.58 -8.25 -4.07
CA ALA A 46 2.23 -8.94 -5.30
C ALA A 46 0.86 -8.52 -5.90
N PHE A 47 -0.04 -7.97 -5.08
CA PHE A 47 -1.29 -7.39 -5.56
C PHE A 47 -1.08 -5.97 -6.10
N LEU A 48 -0.28 -5.16 -5.42
CA LEU A 48 0.14 -3.83 -5.87
C LEU A 48 0.82 -3.90 -7.24
N ASP A 49 1.71 -4.87 -7.46
CA ASP A 49 2.37 -5.10 -8.76
C ASP A 49 1.35 -5.31 -9.89
N LYS A 50 0.25 -6.04 -9.61
CA LYS A 50 -0.82 -6.26 -10.59
C LYS A 50 -1.58 -4.99 -10.90
N LEU A 51 -1.80 -4.13 -9.90
CA LEU A 51 -2.44 -2.83 -10.11
C LEU A 51 -1.54 -1.90 -10.94
N GLN A 52 -0.24 -1.87 -10.63
CA GLN A 52 0.74 -1.11 -11.40
C GLN A 52 0.83 -1.58 -12.86
N LEU A 53 0.79 -2.90 -13.10
CA LEU A 53 0.72 -3.45 -14.46
C LEU A 53 -0.54 -2.98 -15.19
N ARG A 54 -1.72 -3.04 -14.55
CA ARG A 54 -2.97 -2.55 -15.14
C ARG A 54 -2.90 -1.06 -15.47
N ARG A 55 -2.38 -0.24 -14.55
CA ARG A 55 -2.15 1.20 -14.76
C ARG A 55 -1.26 1.46 -15.99
N ALA A 56 -0.17 0.71 -16.12
CA ALA A 56 0.73 0.81 -17.27
C ALA A 56 0.04 0.43 -18.57
N THR A 57 -0.74 -0.67 -18.58
CA THR A 57 -1.53 -1.07 -19.76
C THR A 57 -2.54 0.00 -20.16
N LEU A 58 -3.31 0.55 -19.23
CA LEU A 58 -4.30 1.60 -19.52
C LEU A 58 -3.61 2.87 -20.06
N SER A 59 -2.45 3.22 -19.49
CA SER A 59 -1.64 4.35 -19.97
C SER A 59 -1.13 4.14 -21.39
N GLN A 60 -0.67 2.93 -21.72
CA GLN A 60 -0.28 2.57 -23.09
C GLN A 60 -1.46 2.61 -24.06
N GLN A 61 -2.65 2.17 -23.63
CA GLN A 61 -3.85 2.22 -24.47
C GLN A 61 -4.25 3.66 -24.80
N LEU A 62 -4.11 4.60 -23.87
CA LEU A 62 -4.39 6.02 -24.14
C LEU A 62 -3.50 6.63 -25.23
N GLN A 63 -2.32 6.06 -25.48
CA GLN A 63 -1.40 6.51 -26.52
C GLN A 63 -1.70 5.90 -27.90
N GLN A 64 -2.54 4.86 -27.97
CA GLN A 64 -2.83 4.17 -29.23
C GLN A 64 -4.07 4.79 -29.91
N PRO A 65 -4.00 5.08 -31.22
CA PRO A 65 -5.11 5.70 -31.95
C PRO A 65 -6.34 4.81 -32.06
N GLU A 66 -6.16 3.49 -31.95
CA GLU A 66 -7.22 2.48 -31.98
C GLU A 66 -8.24 2.65 -30.85
N PHE A 67 -7.87 3.32 -29.76
CA PHE A 67 -8.73 3.54 -28.60
C PHE A 67 -9.33 4.95 -28.52
N GLU A 68 -9.15 5.82 -29.53
CA GLU A 68 -9.68 7.19 -29.54
C GLU A 68 -11.17 7.26 -29.17
N ALA A 69 -11.99 6.39 -29.74
CA ALA A 69 -13.44 6.35 -29.51
C ALA A 69 -13.83 6.06 -28.05
N ILE A 70 -12.92 5.47 -27.26
CA ILE A 70 -13.16 5.10 -25.86
C ILE A 70 -12.17 5.73 -24.88
N LYS A 71 -11.38 6.73 -25.30
CA LYS A 71 -10.36 7.36 -24.45
C LYS A 71 -10.90 7.88 -23.13
N THR A 72 -12.10 8.45 -23.11
CA THR A 72 -12.75 8.94 -21.88
C THR A 72 -13.01 7.81 -20.88
N VAL A 73 -13.40 6.64 -21.38
CA VAL A 73 -13.65 5.44 -20.54
C VAL A 73 -12.32 4.96 -19.96
N ILE A 74 -11.30 4.79 -20.80
CA ILE A 74 -9.96 4.34 -20.36
C ILE A 74 -9.35 5.33 -19.36
N SER A 75 -9.53 6.63 -19.59
CA SER A 75 -9.06 7.67 -18.65
C SER A 75 -9.78 7.58 -17.30
N GLY A 76 -11.07 7.28 -17.30
CA GLY A 76 -11.84 7.05 -16.07
C GLY A 76 -11.38 5.80 -15.33
N GLU A 77 -11.14 4.71 -16.05
CA GLU A 77 -10.61 3.46 -15.48
C GLU A 77 -9.21 3.66 -14.90
N LEU A 78 -8.32 4.37 -15.61
CA LEU A 78 -6.98 4.70 -15.14
C LEU A 78 -7.04 5.48 -13.83
N LYS A 79 -7.88 6.50 -13.73
CA LYS A 79 -8.10 7.27 -12.49
C LYS A 79 -8.61 6.38 -11.35
N ALA A 80 -9.53 5.46 -11.63
CA ALA A 80 -10.03 4.53 -10.63
C ALA A 80 -8.93 3.58 -10.12
N VAL A 81 -8.10 3.05 -11.03
CA VAL A 81 -6.95 2.22 -10.66
C VAL A 81 -5.93 3.01 -9.84
N ASP A 82 -5.63 4.25 -10.22
CA ASP A 82 -4.72 5.13 -9.46
C ASP A 82 -5.25 5.39 -8.03
N ALA A 83 -6.55 5.67 -7.88
CA ALA A 83 -7.17 5.84 -6.56
C ALA A 83 -7.07 4.58 -5.70
N ILE A 84 -7.37 3.41 -6.28
CA ILE A 84 -7.24 2.12 -5.58
C ILE A 84 -5.79 1.87 -5.16
N ILE A 85 -4.81 2.18 -6.02
CA ILE A 85 -3.38 2.05 -5.68
C ILE A 85 -3.06 2.90 -4.44
N GLN A 86 -3.43 4.18 -4.45
CA GLN A 86 -3.16 5.09 -3.33
C GLN A 86 -3.81 4.60 -2.02
N GLU A 87 -5.09 4.25 -2.07
CA GLU A 87 -5.81 3.68 -0.93
C GLU A 87 -5.16 2.39 -0.43
N PHE A 88 -4.72 1.52 -1.34
CA PHE A 88 -4.11 0.24 -1.01
C PHE A 88 -2.75 0.43 -0.31
N ILE A 89 -1.88 1.29 -0.85
CA ILE A 89 -0.58 1.56 -0.25
C ILE A 89 -0.75 2.17 1.15
N HIS A 90 -1.70 3.11 1.33
CA HIS A 90 -2.02 3.68 2.64
C HIS A 90 -2.59 2.64 3.61
N THR A 91 -3.56 1.83 3.16
CA THR A 91 -4.23 0.82 4.01
C THR A 91 -3.29 -0.27 4.50
N PHE A 92 -2.30 -0.63 3.69
CA PHE A 92 -1.33 -1.68 4.02
C PHE A 92 0.02 -1.14 4.47
N GLU A 93 0.15 0.18 4.67
CA GLU A 93 1.36 0.87 5.12
C GLU A 93 2.60 0.44 4.29
N LEU A 94 2.41 0.24 2.99
CA LEU A 94 3.45 -0.34 2.12
C LEU A 94 4.63 0.61 1.88
N HIS A 95 4.53 1.86 2.33
CA HIS A 95 5.59 2.87 2.31
C HIS A 95 6.76 2.53 3.27
N GLU A 96 6.55 1.71 4.31
CA GLU A 96 7.59 1.37 5.29
C GLU A 96 8.53 0.28 4.76
N GLY A 97 9.57 0.73 4.06
CA GLY A 97 10.61 -0.07 3.42
C GLY A 97 11.27 0.61 2.22
N GLN A 98 10.77 1.78 1.80
CA GLN A 98 11.47 2.72 0.91
C GLN A 98 11.97 3.97 1.65
N ASP A 99 12.05 3.94 2.98
CA ASP A 99 12.92 4.85 3.74
C ASP A 99 14.35 4.43 3.35
N GLU A 100 15.17 5.14 2.58
CA GLU A 100 15.64 6.50 2.76
C GLU A 100 16.08 7.16 1.42
N ALA A 101 15.81 6.57 0.24
CA ALA A 101 16.51 6.95 -1.00
C ALA A 101 15.72 7.84 -1.98
N GLU A 102 14.39 7.85 -1.93
CA GLU A 102 13.58 8.50 -2.98
C GLU A 102 12.97 9.84 -2.57
N GLY A 103 12.92 10.15 -1.27
CA GLY A 103 12.39 11.42 -0.75
C GLY A 103 13.26 12.64 -1.09
N GLU A 104 14.58 12.48 -1.17
CA GLU A 104 15.52 13.58 -1.52
C GLU A 104 15.46 13.96 -3.00
N ALA A 105 15.09 13.03 -3.89
CA ALA A 105 15.14 13.27 -5.34
C ALA A 105 13.98 14.15 -5.84
N ILE A 106 12.86 14.17 -5.12
CA ILE A 106 11.66 14.91 -5.55
C ILE A 106 11.75 16.38 -5.10
N GLU A 107 12.34 16.65 -3.94
CA GLU A 107 12.52 18.01 -3.41
C GLU A 107 13.54 18.81 -4.26
N ALA A 108 14.59 18.15 -4.77
CA ALA A 108 15.61 18.77 -5.62
C ALA A 108 15.10 19.23 -7.01
N VAL A 109 14.05 18.60 -7.55
CA VAL A 109 13.49 18.98 -8.86
C VAL A 109 12.65 20.26 -8.75
N PHE A 110 11.91 20.42 -7.65
CA PHE A 110 11.05 21.59 -7.43
C PHE A 110 11.81 22.89 -7.13
N GLU A 111 13.03 22.83 -6.57
CA GLU A 111 13.85 24.04 -6.36
C GLU A 111 14.56 24.54 -7.63
N SER A 112 14.65 23.71 -8.67
CA SER A 112 15.39 24.05 -9.90
C SER A 112 14.60 24.91 -10.90
N GLU A 113 13.27 24.99 -10.79
CA GLU A 113 12.41 25.76 -11.72
C GLU A 113 12.19 27.24 -11.29
N ALA A 114 12.82 27.72 -10.21
CA ALA A 114 12.63 29.10 -9.73
C ALA A 114 13.70 30.12 -10.20
N ASN A 115 14.64 29.74 -11.07
CA ASN A 115 15.74 30.61 -11.51
C ASN A 115 15.89 30.72 -13.03
N GLU A 116 14.80 30.92 -13.78
CA GLU A 116 14.89 31.42 -15.16
C GLU A 116 13.76 32.42 -15.44
N ASP A 117 13.79 33.57 -14.77
CA ASP A 117 13.17 34.78 -15.31
C ASP A 117 14.28 35.76 -15.69
N GLY A 118 14.46 35.87 -17.01
CA GLY A 118 15.44 36.72 -17.65
C GLY A 118 15.15 38.20 -17.43
N ASP A 119 16.14 38.91 -16.90
CA ASP A 119 16.18 40.37 -16.91
C ASP A 119 16.62 40.85 -18.30
N ALA A 120 15.63 41.08 -19.17
CA ALA A 120 15.79 41.83 -20.40
C ALA A 120 15.46 43.31 -20.15
N ASN A 121 16.42 44.17 -20.56
CA ASN A 121 16.34 45.61 -20.80
C ASN A 121 16.84 46.54 -19.69
N HIS A 122 18.09 46.98 -19.81
CA HIS A 122 18.44 48.35 -19.42
C HIS A 122 19.21 49.05 -20.55
N GLU A 123 18.73 50.24 -20.88
CA GLU A 123 18.89 50.94 -22.14
C GLU A 123 20.29 51.56 -22.31
N ASP A 124 20.83 51.48 -23.54
CA ASP A 124 21.98 52.23 -24.01
C ASP A 124 21.68 53.74 -23.99
N HIS A 125 22.12 54.42 -22.94
CA HIS A 125 22.16 55.88 -22.89
C HIS A 125 23.61 56.36 -23.05
N SER A 126 24.00 56.54 -24.31
CA SER A 126 25.15 57.35 -24.69
C SER A 126 25.02 58.77 -24.12
N ILE A 127 25.85 59.10 -23.12
CA ILE A 127 26.02 60.46 -22.60
C ILE A 127 27.14 61.14 -23.40
N PRO A 128 26.92 62.30 -24.07
CA PRO A 128 28.02 63.04 -24.67
C PRO A 128 28.84 63.78 -23.60
N PRO A 129 30.15 63.97 -23.81
CA PRO A 129 30.97 64.77 -22.90
C PRO A 129 30.61 66.26 -23.06
N ASN A 130 30.42 66.96 -21.94
CA ASN A 130 30.28 68.41 -21.91
C ASN A 130 31.68 69.06 -21.89
N ASP A 131 31.82 70.15 -22.65
CA ASP A 131 32.99 71.05 -22.76
C ASP A 131 33.52 71.56 -21.40
#